data_AF-A0A7Y5GVV7-F1
#
_entry.id   AF-A0A7Y5GVV7-F1
#
_cell.length_a   1.000
_cell.length_b   1.000
_cell.length_c   1.000
_cell.angle_alpha   90.00
_cell.angle_beta   90.00
_cell.angle_gamma   90.00
#
_symmetry.space_group_name_H-M   'P 1'
#
loop_
_entity.id
_entity.type
_entity.pdbx_description
1 polymer ?
#
loop_
_entity_poly.entity_id
_entity_poly.type
_entity_poly.pdbx_seq_one_letter_code
_entity_poly.pdbx_strand_id
1 'polypeptide(L)'
;MRFDMSPSRRTHVWPFAFAVAVLTSGGVLFYGCTKEVSLDHHLSSFSVTLSNSEQQTAGTDSEPLDYVSGRDCQGNQDCEGNQVCKDALCSSKLSIDIQAIGTDGNPYPFTGIVHVDVTPGVVVPSSEYVLLVGGKATGVEVFLNRAIGKTNIWVEHDGFVPLPPGVLYGQCNDGLDNNDNGLIDAADPGCESMTDDQESEPTMATGATDTLFFDNPRIRDIQFTDRISGSPLIGQQARVTEGRMVVVNVLANGFFVVDLDEQVSDRMYNGIFIFTFSKPKYIEYGDILCEFSGGVDEFVGMTQVVFPSYEDMHPANQRCNPGTPGLDLSIKPPDPTDVTDKILKEVGLAEGGFYELQVYLNSKMLEQYEANLVTFQNIAVSEKFIACDRNKNGSIDNGDEDECRDECQDDPLCTDLEGYFEFAQWAGLLDEKKKIFASVALADKFRPLRIDYIGEVDQNGLCAKSTTEKNFLQYICPKRTLESVTGTLRHIYLCPADWEEDRCDLQFWVLDPRFDGDVVLSKTADMDADGFTMVDGDCDDNNKNTFPGGQEKPTNGSDDDCDGMIDE
;
A
#
# COMPACT_ATOMS: atom_id res chain seq x y z
N MET A 1 -49.85 26.78 -10.63
CA MET A 1 -50.57 27.10 -9.38
C MET A 1 -49.86 28.28 -8.73
N ARG A 2 -50.57 29.41 -8.57
CA ARG A 2 -50.17 30.58 -7.78
C ARG A 2 -50.73 30.46 -6.37
N PHE A 3 -49.97 30.86 -5.36
CA PHE A 3 -50.39 31.47 -4.10
C PHE A 3 -49.15 32.22 -3.60
N ASP A 4 -48.95 33.52 -3.82
CA ASP A 4 -49.64 34.73 -3.35
C ASP A 4 -49.56 35.02 -1.84
N MET A 5 -48.60 35.92 -1.52
CA MET A 5 -48.61 37.07 -0.59
C MET A 5 -49.11 36.97 0.88
N SER A 6 -48.14 37.10 1.83
CA SER A 6 -47.86 38.29 2.71
C SER A 6 -48.95 38.85 3.66
N PRO A 7 -48.65 39.64 4.74
CA PRO A 7 -47.56 39.61 5.75
C PRO A 7 -48.08 39.87 7.20
N SER A 8 -47.21 39.78 8.22
CA SER A 8 -47.34 40.66 9.39
C SER A 8 -45.98 41.14 9.90
N ARG A 9 -45.88 42.47 10.03
CA ARG A 9 -44.71 43.27 10.44
C ARG A 9 -44.53 43.22 11.96
N ARG A 10 -43.27 43.29 12.42
CA ARG A 10 -42.82 44.23 13.47
C ARG A 10 -41.30 44.50 13.36
N THR A 11 -41.03 45.64 12.75
CA THR A 11 -39.94 46.60 12.96
C THR A 11 -38.88 46.30 14.04
N HIS A 12 -37.59 46.31 13.64
CA HIS A 12 -36.56 47.11 14.32
C HIS A 12 -35.50 47.58 13.31
N VAL A 13 -35.04 48.81 13.56
CA VAL A 13 -34.29 49.71 12.66
C VAL A 13 -32.78 49.48 12.83
N TRP A 14 -32.04 49.46 11.71
CA TRP A 14 -30.57 49.43 11.61
C TRP A 14 -29.92 50.73 12.12
N PRO A 15 -28.61 50.76 12.37
CA PRO A 15 -27.80 51.92 12.04
C PRO A 15 -26.85 51.58 10.89
N PHE A 16 -27.18 52.10 9.71
CA PHE A 16 -26.19 52.42 8.67
C PHE A 16 -25.37 53.61 9.16
N ALA A 17 -24.04 53.47 9.22
CA ALA A 17 -23.14 54.59 9.48
C ALA A 17 -23.11 55.53 8.27
N PHE A 18 -23.65 56.74 8.43
CA PHE A 18 -23.45 57.85 7.49
C PHE A 18 -22.26 58.69 7.97
N ALA A 19 -21.18 58.72 7.18
CA ALA A 19 -20.14 59.74 7.32
C ALA A 19 -20.64 61.03 6.66
N VAL A 20 -20.81 62.09 7.46
CA VAL A 20 -21.10 63.44 6.97
C VAL A 20 -19.82 64.27 7.07
N ALA A 21 -19.22 64.60 5.93
CA ALA A 21 -18.14 65.57 5.84
C ALA A 21 -18.74 66.97 5.62
N VAL A 22 -18.68 67.83 6.65
CA VAL A 22 -18.96 69.26 6.51
C VAL A 22 -17.65 70.01 6.29
N LEU A 23 -17.48 70.57 5.11
CA LEU A 23 -16.42 71.53 4.81
C LEU A 23 -16.83 72.92 5.29
N THR A 24 -16.27 73.35 6.42
CA THR A 24 -16.16 74.78 6.75
C THR A 24 -14.72 75.10 7.12
N SER A 25 -14.21 76.15 6.49
CA SER A 25 -12.87 76.72 6.65
C SER A 25 -12.50 76.96 8.12
N GLY A 26 -11.43 76.31 8.58
CA GLY A 26 -10.73 76.63 9.83
C GLY A 26 -10.85 75.55 10.90
N GLY A 27 -9.82 74.69 10.97
CA GLY A 27 -9.56 73.81 12.11
C GLY A 27 -10.27 72.45 12.07
N VAL A 28 -9.55 71.41 11.69
CA VAL A 28 -9.97 70.02 11.92
C VAL A 28 -9.62 69.67 13.37
N LEU A 29 -10.62 69.66 14.24
CA LEU A 29 -10.53 69.02 15.56
C LEU A 29 -10.97 67.56 15.40
N PHE A 30 -10.00 66.65 15.36
CA PHE A 30 -10.26 65.21 15.50
C PHE A 30 -10.61 64.94 16.97
N TYR A 31 -11.88 64.75 17.29
CA TYR A 31 -12.27 64.04 18.52
C TYR A 31 -12.01 62.55 18.27
N GLY A 32 -10.90 62.06 18.81
CA GLY A 32 -10.57 60.64 18.80
C GLY A 32 -11.58 59.85 19.62
N CYS A 33 -12.32 58.96 18.96
CA CYS A 33 -12.80 57.74 19.58
C CYS A 33 -11.74 56.65 19.33
N THR A 34 -10.65 56.68 20.08
CA THR A 34 -9.84 55.47 20.31
C THR A 34 -10.32 54.87 21.64
N LYS A 35 -11.47 54.21 21.62
CA LYS A 35 -11.57 53.06 22.50
C LYS A 35 -10.75 52.01 21.79
N GLU A 36 -9.50 51.83 22.22
CA GLU A 36 -8.79 50.59 21.97
C GLU A 36 -9.76 49.48 22.37
N VAL A 37 -10.33 48.81 21.37
CA VAL A 37 -10.89 47.49 21.60
C VAL A 37 -9.63 46.67 21.85
N SER A 38 -9.32 46.40 23.11
CA SER A 38 -8.33 45.38 23.42
C SER A 38 -8.89 44.10 22.79
N LEU A 39 -8.27 43.65 21.70
CA LEU A 39 -8.47 42.27 21.27
C LEU A 39 -8.16 41.43 22.51
N ASP A 40 -9.09 40.54 22.84
CA ASP A 40 -8.95 39.67 24.00
C ASP A 40 -7.66 38.87 23.78
N HIS A 41 -6.65 39.14 24.61
CA HIS A 41 -5.29 38.67 24.39
C HIS A 41 -5.25 37.20 24.80
N HIS A 42 -5.47 36.33 23.82
CA HIS A 42 -5.40 34.88 23.95
C HIS A 42 -4.36 34.33 23.00
N LEU A 43 -3.95 33.08 23.25
CA LEU A 43 -3.04 32.36 22.37
C LEU A 43 -3.66 32.22 20.97
N SER A 44 -2.95 32.66 19.94
CA SER A 44 -3.43 32.62 18.56
C SER A 44 -2.66 31.62 17.70
N SER A 45 -1.33 31.56 17.85
CA SER A 45 -0.46 30.72 17.01
C SER A 45 0.89 30.51 17.66
N PHE A 46 1.73 29.69 17.03
CA PHE A 46 3.15 29.55 17.36
C PHE A 46 4.03 30.04 16.22
N SER A 47 5.13 30.70 16.56
CA SER A 47 6.26 30.93 15.66
C SER A 47 7.25 29.81 15.91
N VAL A 48 7.50 28.97 14.90
CA VAL A 48 8.42 27.84 14.99
C VAL A 48 9.57 28.09 14.02
N THR A 49 10.80 28.12 14.53
CA THR A 49 11.99 28.41 13.73
C THR A 49 13.09 27.42 14.06
N LEU A 50 13.91 27.04 13.08
CA LEU A 50 15.15 26.33 13.37
C LEU A 50 16.06 27.19 14.24
N SER A 51 16.65 26.59 15.27
CA SER A 51 17.58 27.29 16.16
C SER A 51 18.80 27.81 15.37
N ASN A 52 19.36 28.95 15.76
CA ASN A 52 20.39 29.67 15.00
C ASN A 52 21.67 28.87 14.65
N SER A 53 21.96 27.76 15.35
CA SER A 53 23.08 26.86 15.01
C SER A 53 22.79 25.93 13.83
N GLU A 54 21.54 25.90 13.34
CA GLU A 54 21.01 24.90 12.41
C GLU A 54 20.31 25.51 11.18
N GLN A 55 20.36 26.82 11.00
CA GLN A 55 19.84 27.46 9.77
C GLN A 55 20.58 27.01 8.48
N GLN A 56 21.73 26.33 8.61
CA GLN A 56 22.46 25.70 7.51
C GLN A 56 22.14 24.21 7.33
N THR A 57 21.39 23.60 8.25
CA THR A 57 21.04 22.16 8.25
C THR A 57 19.57 21.91 7.91
N ALA A 58 18.85 22.91 7.37
CA ALA A 58 17.46 22.78 6.91
C ALA A 58 17.32 22.10 5.53
N GLY A 59 18.46 21.84 4.88
CA GLY A 59 18.51 21.56 3.45
C GLY A 59 18.09 22.78 2.62
N THR A 60 18.39 22.73 1.32
CA THR A 60 17.81 23.62 0.32
C THR A 60 17.36 22.79 -0.87
N ASP A 61 16.56 23.37 -1.77
CA ASP A 61 16.14 22.68 -3.01
C ASP A 61 17.34 22.21 -3.87
N SER A 62 18.52 22.83 -3.72
CA SER A 62 19.76 22.43 -4.41
C SER A 62 20.69 21.53 -3.60
N GLU A 63 20.53 21.50 -2.28
CA GLU A 63 21.34 20.72 -1.33
C GLU A 63 20.41 20.20 -0.23
N PRO A 64 19.53 19.23 -0.54
CA PRO A 64 18.61 18.64 0.43
C PRO A 64 19.36 17.83 1.50
N LEU A 65 18.65 17.54 2.59
CA LEU A 65 19.08 16.61 3.63
C LEU A 65 18.86 15.17 3.16
N ASP A 66 19.75 14.28 3.58
CA ASP A 66 19.62 12.86 3.28
C ASP A 66 18.26 12.31 3.75
N TYR A 67 17.68 11.41 2.97
CA TYR A 67 16.52 10.63 3.39
C TYR A 67 16.79 9.88 4.69
N VAL A 68 15.78 9.81 5.56
CA VAL A 68 15.84 9.10 6.83
C VAL A 68 14.80 7.99 6.83
N SER A 69 15.22 6.74 6.68
CA SER A 69 14.28 5.62 6.57
C SER A 69 13.52 5.29 7.86
N GLY A 70 14.08 5.64 9.02
CA GLY A 70 13.57 5.11 10.28
C GLY A 70 13.88 3.63 10.47
N ARG A 71 15.02 3.15 9.96
CA ARG A 71 15.54 1.78 10.19
C ARG A 71 15.63 1.48 11.69
N ASP A 72 15.36 0.23 12.09
CA ASP A 72 15.53 -0.20 13.47
C ASP A 72 17.04 -0.13 13.85
N CYS A 73 17.34 0.35 15.05
CA CYS A 73 18.71 0.52 15.52
C CYS A 73 18.88 0.18 17.01
N GLN A 74 20.07 -0.29 17.38
CA GLN A 74 20.47 -0.51 18.77
C GLN A 74 21.41 0.58 19.28
N GLY A 75 22.12 1.27 18.38
CA GLY A 75 22.88 2.47 18.68
C GLY A 75 23.23 3.28 17.43
N ASN A 76 23.85 4.44 17.62
CA ASN A 76 24.13 5.39 16.53
C ASN A 76 25.01 4.80 15.42
N GLN A 77 25.81 3.78 15.71
CA GLN A 77 26.64 3.09 14.72
C GLN A 77 25.84 2.31 13.67
N ASP A 78 24.56 2.04 13.92
CA ASP A 78 23.67 1.32 13.01
C ASP A 78 23.00 2.27 12.00
N CYS A 79 23.12 3.58 12.21
CA CYS A 79 22.51 4.63 11.40
C CYS A 79 23.51 5.24 10.40
N GLU A 80 22.98 5.70 9.27
CA GLU A 80 23.79 6.20 8.16
C GLU A 80 24.05 7.71 8.28
N GLY A 81 25.21 8.16 7.80
CA GLY A 81 25.57 9.58 7.78
C GLY A 81 25.59 10.23 9.17
N ASN A 82 24.77 11.28 9.33
CA ASN A 82 24.67 12.08 10.57
C ASN A 82 23.44 11.71 11.42
N GLN A 83 22.76 10.62 11.09
CA GLN A 83 21.58 10.15 11.83
C GLN A 83 21.95 9.66 13.23
N VAL A 84 20.97 9.65 14.12
CA VAL A 84 21.10 9.20 15.51
C VAL A 84 20.03 8.16 15.83
N CYS A 85 20.38 7.18 16.64
CA CYS A 85 19.45 6.17 17.10
C CYS A 85 18.64 6.71 18.27
N LYS A 86 17.35 6.91 18.06
CA LYS A 86 16.41 7.43 19.06
C LYS A 86 15.16 6.57 19.06
N ASP A 87 14.76 6.12 20.25
CA ASP A 87 13.62 5.20 20.44
C ASP A 87 13.69 3.95 19.53
N ALA A 88 14.91 3.41 19.37
CA ALA A 88 15.26 2.30 18.49
C ALA A 88 15.04 2.55 16.99
N LEU A 89 14.92 3.82 16.55
CA LEU A 89 14.80 4.21 15.15
C LEU A 89 15.90 5.20 14.74
N CYS A 90 16.51 4.99 13.58
CA CYS A 90 17.43 5.95 12.98
C CYS A 90 16.69 7.22 12.57
N SER A 91 17.10 8.35 13.14
CA SER A 91 16.40 9.63 13.00
C SER A 91 17.38 10.77 12.68
N SER A 92 16.93 11.76 11.91
CA SER A 92 17.63 13.04 11.79
C SER A 92 17.28 13.92 12.99
N LYS A 93 18.30 14.51 13.60
CA LYS A 93 18.14 15.40 14.74
C LYS A 93 18.16 16.85 14.29
N LEU A 94 17.11 17.58 14.65
CA LEU A 94 16.99 19.02 14.44
C LEU A 94 16.64 19.72 15.76
N SER A 95 16.97 20.99 15.87
CA SER A 95 16.70 21.86 17.01
C SER A 95 15.79 22.99 16.59
N ILE A 96 14.65 23.14 17.26
CA ILE A 96 13.69 24.20 17.01
C ILE A 96 13.54 25.14 18.20
N ASP A 97 13.19 26.38 17.90
CA ASP A 97 12.73 27.39 18.85
C ASP A 97 11.23 27.63 18.61
N ILE A 98 10.45 27.61 19.69
CA ILE A 98 9.00 27.81 19.68
C ILE A 98 8.68 29.05 20.50
N GLN A 99 7.92 29.97 19.91
CA GLN A 99 7.42 31.18 20.56
C GLN A 99 5.91 31.27 20.39
N ALA A 100 5.18 31.31 21.49
CA ALA A 100 3.74 31.53 21.48
C ALA A 100 3.43 32.99 21.10
N ILE A 101 2.44 33.18 20.22
CA ILE A 101 2.04 34.46 19.66
C ILE A 101 0.57 34.72 19.98
N GLY A 102 0.29 35.92 20.50
CA GLY A 102 -1.05 36.37 20.84
C GLY A 102 -1.81 36.85 19.60
N THR A 103 -3.12 37.04 19.74
CA THR A 103 -3.99 37.60 18.68
C THR A 103 -3.58 39.00 18.20
N ASP A 104 -2.71 39.69 18.94
CA ASP A 104 -2.14 40.99 18.59
C ASP A 104 -0.81 40.89 17.81
N GLY A 105 -0.31 39.67 17.59
CA GLY A 105 0.96 39.39 16.91
C GLY A 105 2.20 39.51 17.80
N ASN A 106 2.05 39.77 19.10
CA ASN A 106 3.16 39.87 20.05
C ASN A 106 3.39 38.54 20.80
N PRO A 107 4.56 38.35 21.43
CA PRO A 107 4.82 37.21 22.30
C PRO A 107 3.76 37.06 23.41
N TYR A 108 3.15 35.89 23.51
CA TYR A 108 2.12 35.55 24.48
C TYR A 108 2.67 34.65 25.59
N PRO A 109 2.42 34.92 26.89
CA PRO A 109 3.01 34.17 28.00
C PRO A 109 2.26 32.85 28.30
N PHE A 110 2.20 31.95 27.31
CA PHE A 110 1.59 30.62 27.45
C PHE A 110 2.44 29.66 28.28
N THR A 111 1.82 28.87 29.15
CA THR A 111 2.50 27.74 29.80
C THR A 111 1.63 26.50 29.63
N GLY A 112 2.18 25.48 28.98
CA GLY A 112 1.45 24.27 28.61
C GLY A 112 2.29 23.39 27.69
N ILE A 113 1.83 22.16 27.48
CA ILE A 113 2.44 21.23 26.52
C ILE A 113 1.93 21.56 25.12
N VAL A 114 2.78 21.41 24.12
CA VAL A 114 2.41 21.43 22.71
C VAL A 114 2.87 20.13 22.07
N HIS A 115 2.11 19.67 21.11
CA HIS A 115 2.42 18.50 20.30
C HIS A 115 3.20 18.93 19.04
N VAL A 116 4.19 18.12 18.67
CA VAL A 116 5.08 18.31 17.54
C VAL A 116 4.88 17.15 16.58
N ASP A 117 4.53 17.49 15.34
CA ASP A 117 4.34 16.52 14.25
C ASP A 117 5.19 16.92 13.04
N VAL A 118 5.32 16.04 12.05
CA VAL A 118 6.05 16.29 10.82
C VAL A 118 5.31 15.71 9.62
N THR A 119 5.29 16.45 8.52
CA THR A 119 4.65 15.95 7.28
C THR A 119 5.45 16.39 6.04
N PRO A 120 5.79 15.46 5.14
CA PRO A 120 5.85 14.01 5.34
C PRO A 120 6.89 13.63 6.41
N GLY A 121 6.64 12.56 7.16
CA GLY A 121 7.57 12.03 8.15
C GLY A 121 6.86 11.53 9.40
N VAL A 122 7.65 11.15 10.41
CA VAL A 122 7.19 10.78 11.75
C VAL A 122 8.17 11.38 12.75
N VAL A 123 7.63 11.99 13.81
CA VAL A 123 8.41 12.39 15.00
C VAL A 123 8.51 11.17 15.91
N VAL A 124 9.68 10.90 16.49
CA VAL A 124 9.76 9.79 17.45
C VAL A 124 9.04 10.14 18.77
N PRO A 125 8.39 9.18 19.44
CA PRO A 125 7.54 9.43 20.61
C PRO A 125 8.19 10.23 21.74
N SER A 126 9.50 10.05 21.97
CA SER A 126 10.20 10.78 23.03
C SER A 126 10.44 12.28 22.74
N SER A 127 10.09 12.77 21.55
CA SER A 127 10.20 14.19 21.18
C SER A 127 8.91 14.81 20.64
N GLU A 128 7.78 14.10 20.68
CA GLU A 128 6.47 14.59 20.22
C GLU A 128 5.90 15.69 21.12
N TYR A 129 6.17 15.67 22.43
CA TYR A 129 5.55 16.61 23.38
C TYR A 129 6.57 17.57 24.00
N VAL A 130 6.28 18.87 23.92
CA VAL A 130 7.19 19.94 24.37
C VAL A 130 6.50 20.86 25.37
N LEU A 131 7.10 21.03 26.55
CA LEU A 131 6.62 22.00 27.54
C LEU A 131 7.08 23.42 27.20
N LEU A 132 6.14 24.33 26.99
CA LEU A 132 6.40 25.77 26.91
C LEU A 132 6.24 26.41 28.29
N VAL A 133 7.15 27.31 28.65
CA VAL A 133 7.07 28.09 29.89
C VAL A 133 7.17 29.58 29.57
N GLY A 134 6.17 30.36 29.98
CA GLY A 134 6.15 31.81 29.72
C GLY A 134 6.15 32.16 28.23
N GLY A 135 5.63 31.27 27.40
CA GLY A 135 5.44 31.44 25.95
C GLY A 135 6.60 30.94 25.10
N LYS A 136 7.62 30.29 25.68
CA LYS A 136 8.85 30.01 24.95
C LYS A 136 9.46 28.65 25.29
N ALA A 137 10.00 27.99 24.26
CA ALA A 137 10.92 26.87 24.34
C ALA A 137 12.03 27.08 23.30
N THR A 138 13.29 26.82 23.64
CA THR A 138 14.44 27.07 22.73
C THR A 138 15.41 25.91 22.73
N GLY A 139 15.98 25.60 21.56
CA GLY A 139 16.89 24.48 21.37
C GLY A 139 16.22 23.15 21.68
N VAL A 140 14.94 23.02 21.31
CA VAL A 140 14.17 21.80 21.48
C VAL A 140 14.66 20.80 20.44
N GLU A 141 15.29 19.71 20.88
CA GLU A 141 15.72 18.63 19.99
C GLU A 141 14.51 17.79 19.55
N VAL A 142 14.25 17.76 18.25
CA VAL A 142 13.23 16.96 17.58
C VAL A 142 13.93 15.94 16.70
N PHE A 143 13.45 14.69 16.74
CA PHE A 143 14.03 13.60 15.98
C PHE A 143 13.02 13.11 14.96
N LEU A 144 13.35 13.28 13.69
CA LEU A 144 12.49 13.01 12.55
C LEU A 144 12.97 11.77 11.81
N ASN A 145 12.06 10.90 11.43
CA ASN A 145 12.31 9.85 10.45
C ASN A 145 11.22 9.87 9.37
N ARG A 146 11.41 9.10 8.29
CA ARG A 146 10.51 9.00 7.13
C ARG A 146 10.25 10.35 6.44
N ALA A 147 11.05 11.37 6.74
CA ALA A 147 10.95 12.70 6.17
C ALA A 147 11.55 12.69 4.76
N ILE A 148 10.77 13.20 3.80
CA ILE A 148 11.09 13.18 2.37
C ILE A 148 10.66 14.47 1.69
N GLY A 149 11.39 14.85 0.65
CA GLY A 149 11.06 16.01 -0.17
C GLY A 149 10.83 17.27 0.66
N LYS A 150 9.73 17.98 0.38
CA LYS A 150 9.34 19.18 1.14
C LYS A 150 8.61 18.78 2.41
N THR A 151 9.25 19.01 3.54
CA THR A 151 8.77 18.61 4.86
C THR A 151 8.62 19.85 5.75
N ASN A 152 7.61 19.87 6.62
CA ASN A 152 7.47 20.90 7.65
C ASN A 152 7.30 20.24 9.02
N ILE A 153 7.93 20.82 10.04
CA ILE A 153 7.63 20.48 11.44
C ILE A 153 6.46 21.35 11.86
N TRP A 154 5.43 20.71 12.39
CA TRP A 154 4.20 21.31 12.85
C TRP A 154 4.16 21.30 14.37
N VAL A 155 3.66 22.38 14.97
CA VAL A 155 3.47 22.49 16.41
C VAL A 155 2.03 22.91 16.65
N GLU A 156 1.31 22.15 17.47
CA GLU A 156 -0.09 22.40 17.80
C GLU A 156 -0.31 22.33 19.31
N HIS A 157 -1.26 23.11 19.80
CA HIS A 157 -1.86 22.90 21.10
C HIS A 157 -3.22 22.22 20.93
N ASP A 158 -3.15 20.89 20.89
CA ASP A 158 -4.25 19.93 20.71
C ASP A 158 -4.91 19.52 22.02
N GLY A 159 -4.42 20.05 23.15
CA GLY A 159 -5.02 19.88 24.47
C GLY A 159 -4.59 18.62 25.20
N PHE A 160 -3.99 17.67 24.48
CA PHE A 160 -3.55 16.40 25.05
C PHE A 160 -2.31 16.55 25.92
N VAL A 161 -2.39 16.01 27.13
CA VAL A 161 -1.27 15.94 28.07
C VAL A 161 -1.08 14.47 28.47
N PRO A 162 0.01 13.79 28.04
CA PRO A 162 0.19 12.39 28.37
C PRO A 162 0.38 12.20 29.88
N LEU A 163 -0.29 11.19 30.44
CA LEU A 163 -0.11 10.78 31.83
C LEU A 163 1.37 10.46 32.15
N PRO A 164 1.87 10.85 33.34
CA PRO A 164 3.19 10.43 33.78
C PRO A 164 3.32 8.89 33.86
N PRO A 165 4.51 8.31 33.59
CA PRO A 165 4.69 6.86 33.62
C PRO A 165 4.29 6.24 34.97
N GLY A 166 3.43 5.22 34.91
CA GLY A 166 2.94 4.49 36.09
C GLY A 166 1.78 5.16 36.82
N VAL A 167 1.29 6.29 36.32
CA VAL A 167 0.04 6.91 36.77
C VAL A 167 -1.11 6.33 35.96
N LEU A 168 -2.13 5.82 36.65
CA LEU A 168 -3.33 5.24 36.02
C LEU A 168 -4.52 6.19 36.01
N TYR A 169 -4.49 7.22 36.86
CA TYR A 169 -5.57 8.18 37.00
C TYR A 169 -5.04 9.61 36.87
N GLY A 170 -5.63 10.40 35.98
CA GLY A 170 -5.42 11.83 35.79
C GLY A 170 -6.76 12.53 35.55
N GLN A 171 -6.73 13.79 35.12
CA GLN A 171 -7.95 14.61 35.05
C GLN A 171 -9.04 13.96 34.19
N CYS A 172 -8.69 13.26 33.11
CA CYS A 172 -9.68 12.66 32.22
C CYS A 172 -10.22 11.28 32.65
N ASN A 173 -9.89 10.79 33.84
CA ASN A 173 -10.42 9.52 34.36
C ASN A 173 -10.43 9.42 35.90
N ASP A 174 -10.40 10.54 36.64
CA ASP A 174 -10.41 10.55 38.11
C ASP A 174 -11.82 10.74 38.73
N GLY A 175 -12.84 10.96 37.90
CA GLY A 175 -14.23 11.14 38.32
C GLY A 175 -14.57 12.55 38.82
N LEU A 176 -13.69 13.53 38.62
CA LEU A 176 -13.89 14.93 38.97
C LEU A 176 -14.15 15.77 37.71
N ASP A 177 -14.63 16.99 37.93
CA ASP A 177 -14.73 18.05 36.91
C ASP A 177 -13.60 19.02 37.25
N ASN A 178 -12.42 18.80 36.69
CA ASN A 178 -11.19 19.53 37.00
C ASN A 178 -11.16 20.94 36.37
N ASN A 179 -11.95 21.17 35.32
CA ASN A 179 -12.05 22.46 34.64
C ASN A 179 -13.33 23.27 35.01
N ASP A 180 -14.20 22.72 35.87
CA ASP A 180 -15.48 23.26 36.32
C ASP A 180 -16.46 23.61 35.17
N ASN A 181 -16.43 22.89 34.04
CA ASN A 181 -17.29 23.13 32.88
C ASN A 181 -18.63 22.37 32.95
N GLY A 182 -18.80 21.48 33.94
CA GLY A 182 -19.99 20.67 34.18
C GLY A 182 -19.97 19.28 33.51
N LEU A 183 -18.87 18.89 32.90
CA LEU A 183 -18.61 17.57 32.32
C LEU A 183 -17.46 16.91 33.09
N ILE A 184 -17.33 15.59 32.98
CA ILE A 184 -16.34 14.80 33.73
C ILE A 184 -15.71 13.78 32.79
N ASP A 185 -14.40 13.57 32.93
CA ASP A 185 -13.64 12.50 32.30
C ASP A 185 -13.93 12.38 30.79
N ALA A 186 -14.11 11.16 30.27
CA ALA A 186 -14.46 10.87 28.88
C ALA A 186 -15.79 11.47 28.37
N ALA A 187 -16.59 12.11 29.24
CA ALA A 187 -17.75 12.88 28.81
C ALA A 187 -17.41 14.37 28.55
N ASP A 188 -16.24 14.84 28.99
CA ASP A 188 -15.70 16.16 28.70
C ASP A 188 -15.05 16.19 27.30
N PRO A 189 -15.45 17.13 26.41
CA PRO A 189 -14.82 17.33 25.11
C PRO A 189 -13.34 17.71 25.17
N GLY A 190 -12.85 18.22 26.31
CA GLY A 190 -11.44 18.51 26.53
C GLY A 190 -10.59 17.26 26.77
N CYS A 191 -11.20 16.09 27.00
CA CYS A 191 -10.49 14.83 27.13
C CYS A 191 -10.39 14.10 25.80
N GLU A 192 -9.18 13.96 25.27
CA GLU A 192 -8.97 13.20 24.04
C GLU A 192 -9.02 11.68 24.30
N SER A 193 -8.51 11.24 25.45
CA SER A 193 -8.47 9.83 25.83
C SER A 193 -8.38 9.62 27.34
N MET A 194 -8.53 8.37 27.80
CA MET A 194 -8.29 8.01 29.21
C MET A 194 -6.81 8.11 29.63
N THR A 195 -5.89 8.33 28.68
CA THR A 195 -4.46 8.53 28.95
C THR A 195 -4.04 10.00 28.93
N ASP A 196 -5.02 10.90 28.81
CA ASP A 196 -4.89 12.34 28.92
C ASP A 196 -4.98 12.78 30.39
N ASP A 197 -4.17 13.76 30.79
CA ASP A 197 -4.14 14.33 32.14
C ASP A 197 -4.71 15.76 32.18
N GLN A 198 -5.44 16.18 31.15
CA GLN A 198 -5.92 17.55 31.01
C GLN A 198 -7.35 17.61 30.46
N GLU A 199 -8.31 18.07 31.28
CA GLU A 199 -9.70 18.28 30.84
C GLU A 199 -9.91 19.61 30.09
N SER A 200 -8.91 20.47 29.97
CA SER A 200 -9.11 21.79 29.36
C SER A 200 -9.19 21.73 27.84
N GLU A 201 -10.14 22.45 27.25
CA GLU A 201 -10.28 22.49 25.79
C GLU A 201 -8.99 22.94 25.07
N PRO A 202 -8.69 22.36 23.90
CA PRO A 202 -7.59 22.80 23.07
C PRO A 202 -7.81 24.21 22.53
N THR A 203 -6.71 24.94 22.35
CA THR A 203 -6.79 26.24 21.66
C THR A 203 -6.71 26.09 20.15
N MET A 204 -6.28 24.92 19.64
CA MET A 204 -5.97 24.68 18.23
C MET A 204 -4.95 25.69 17.67
N ALA A 205 -4.20 26.34 18.56
CA ALA A 205 -3.16 27.27 18.15
C ALA A 205 -2.05 26.47 17.51
N THR A 206 -1.59 26.95 16.36
CA THR A 206 -0.68 26.19 15.52
C THR A 206 0.46 27.04 14.98
N GLY A 207 1.56 26.41 14.64
CA GLY A 207 2.71 27.00 13.96
C GLY A 207 3.50 25.95 13.20
N ALA A 208 4.19 26.36 12.15
CA ALA A 208 5.05 25.46 11.39
C ALA A 208 6.40 26.13 11.14
N THR A 209 7.44 25.31 10.96
CA THR A 209 8.73 25.79 10.46
C THR A 209 8.61 26.26 9.01
N ASP A 210 9.60 27.02 8.56
CA ASP A 210 9.89 27.07 7.12
C ASP A 210 10.09 25.65 6.56
N THR A 211 9.89 25.49 5.24
CA THR A 211 10.05 24.19 4.57
C THR A 211 11.48 23.68 4.72
N LEU A 212 11.58 22.46 5.24
CA LEU A 212 12.77 21.63 5.22
C LEU A 212 12.81 20.86 3.89
N PHE A 213 14.00 20.69 3.35
CA PHE A 213 14.22 19.99 2.10
C PHE A 213 14.99 18.71 2.40
N PHE A 214 14.30 17.58 2.32
CA PHE A 214 14.87 16.24 2.32
C PHE A 214 14.94 15.70 0.89
N ASP A 215 15.80 14.72 0.68
CA ASP A 215 15.85 13.97 -0.57
C ASP A 215 14.50 13.34 -0.87
N ASN A 216 14.21 13.25 -2.17
CA ASN A 216 13.10 12.44 -2.65
C ASN A 216 13.45 10.95 -2.45
N PRO A 217 12.49 10.10 -2.06
CA PRO A 217 12.77 8.68 -1.86
C PRO A 217 13.06 8.01 -3.21
N ARG A 218 13.80 6.90 -3.14
CA ARG A 218 13.87 5.87 -4.19
C ARG A 218 12.78 4.83 -3.97
N ILE A 219 12.56 3.96 -4.95
CA ILE A 219 11.61 2.84 -4.79
C ILE A 219 11.95 1.99 -3.56
N ARG A 220 13.24 1.73 -3.33
CA ARG A 220 13.70 1.00 -2.14
C ARG A 220 13.31 1.66 -0.83
N ASP A 221 13.32 2.99 -0.77
CA ASP A 221 12.97 3.73 0.43
C ASP A 221 11.48 3.63 0.75
N ILE A 222 10.65 3.36 -0.26
CA ILE A 222 9.22 3.08 -0.14
C ILE A 222 8.98 1.62 0.23
N GLN A 223 9.74 0.66 -0.32
CA GLN A 223 9.49 -0.77 -0.08
C GLN A 223 10.17 -1.32 1.20
N PHE A 224 11.40 -0.90 1.49
CA PHE A 224 12.24 -1.60 2.47
C PHE A 224 12.02 -1.12 3.89
N THR A 225 11.78 -2.08 4.78
CA THR A 225 11.78 -1.92 6.23
C THR A 225 12.34 -3.20 6.86
N ASP A 226 12.90 -3.10 8.08
CA ASP A 226 13.38 -4.28 8.80
C ASP A 226 12.22 -5.21 9.26
N ARG A 227 10.98 -4.70 9.21
CA ARG A 227 9.76 -5.40 9.59
C ARG A 227 8.96 -5.75 8.34
N ILE A 228 8.51 -6.99 8.21
CA ILE A 228 7.71 -7.46 7.06
C ILE A 228 6.24 -7.06 7.26
N SER A 229 5.97 -5.78 7.55
CA SER A 229 4.64 -5.29 7.90
C SER A 229 4.09 -4.25 6.92
N GLY A 230 4.82 -3.99 5.83
CA GLY A 230 4.49 -2.98 4.81
C GLY A 230 5.41 -1.76 4.83
N SER A 231 5.14 -0.82 3.93
CA SER A 231 5.98 0.34 3.66
C SER A 231 6.25 1.22 4.90
N PRO A 232 7.50 1.71 5.10
CA PRO A 232 7.76 2.76 6.07
C PRO A 232 7.06 4.09 5.75
N LEU A 233 6.62 4.30 4.51
CA LEU A 233 5.98 5.54 4.05
C LEU A 233 4.46 5.41 3.90
N ILE A 234 3.84 4.34 4.44
CA ILE A 234 2.40 4.14 4.39
C ILE A 234 1.61 5.39 4.84
N GLY A 235 0.60 5.77 4.07
CA GLY A 235 -0.22 6.96 4.31
C GLY A 235 0.44 8.28 3.90
N GLN A 236 1.68 8.28 3.42
CA GLN A 236 2.42 9.48 3.04
C GLN A 236 2.44 9.72 1.53
N GLN A 237 2.70 10.96 1.13
CA GLN A 237 2.92 11.31 -0.27
C GLN A 237 4.39 11.16 -0.61
N ALA A 238 4.70 10.28 -1.56
CA ALA A 238 6.05 10.08 -2.07
C ALA A 238 6.17 10.59 -3.51
N ARG A 239 7.35 11.11 -3.86
CA ARG A 239 7.70 11.49 -5.22
C ARG A 239 9.08 10.95 -5.53
N VAL A 240 9.18 10.07 -6.52
CA VAL A 240 10.43 9.49 -6.99
C VAL A 240 10.82 10.21 -8.28
N THR A 241 11.95 10.91 -8.25
CA THR A 241 12.47 11.70 -9.39
C THR A 241 13.78 11.18 -9.95
N GLU A 242 14.34 10.14 -9.34
CA GLU A 242 15.63 9.58 -9.72
C GLU A 242 15.54 8.06 -9.84
N GLY A 243 16.38 7.52 -10.71
CA GLY A 243 16.52 6.09 -10.94
C GLY A 243 16.32 5.66 -12.37
N ARG A 244 16.71 4.42 -12.65
CA ARG A 244 16.56 3.79 -13.97
C ARG A 244 15.29 2.96 -13.95
N MET A 245 14.16 3.65 -13.96
CA MET A 245 12.83 3.07 -13.78
C MET A 245 12.25 2.55 -15.10
N VAL A 246 11.95 1.25 -15.16
CA VAL A 246 11.38 0.60 -16.34
C VAL A 246 10.09 -0.14 -16.00
N VAL A 247 9.10 -0.07 -16.88
CA VAL A 247 7.83 -0.79 -16.76
C VAL A 247 8.05 -2.27 -17.08
N VAL A 248 7.73 -3.15 -16.13
CA VAL A 248 7.94 -4.60 -16.25
C VAL A 248 6.65 -5.40 -16.44
N ASN A 249 5.49 -4.82 -16.14
CA ASN A 249 4.19 -5.42 -16.42
C ASN A 249 3.07 -4.36 -16.42
N VAL A 250 1.99 -4.57 -17.17
CA VAL A 250 0.84 -3.64 -17.27
C VAL A 250 -0.47 -4.40 -17.12
N LEU A 251 -1.19 -4.13 -16.04
CA LEU A 251 -2.49 -4.74 -15.72
C LEU A 251 -3.67 -3.85 -16.14
N ALA A 252 -4.89 -4.34 -15.92
CA ALA A 252 -6.12 -3.62 -16.21
C ALA A 252 -6.38 -2.41 -15.28
N ASN A 253 -5.65 -2.30 -14.17
CA ASN A 253 -5.84 -1.29 -13.13
C ASN A 253 -4.56 -0.53 -12.76
N GLY A 254 -3.42 -0.81 -13.41
CA GLY A 254 -2.13 -0.28 -13.03
C GLY A 254 -0.98 -0.94 -13.77
N PHE A 255 0.24 -0.66 -13.32
CA PHE A 255 1.46 -1.19 -13.93
C PHE A 255 2.59 -1.29 -12.91
N PHE A 256 3.53 -2.18 -13.16
CA PHE A 256 4.68 -2.45 -12.30
C PHE A 256 5.92 -1.76 -12.86
N VAL A 257 6.70 -1.16 -11.98
CA VAL A 257 7.93 -0.45 -12.31
C VAL A 257 9.06 -1.01 -11.47
N VAL A 258 10.22 -1.21 -12.08
CA VAL A 258 11.44 -1.63 -11.40
C VAL A 258 12.54 -0.58 -11.61
N ASP A 259 13.21 -0.19 -10.53
CA ASP A 259 14.42 0.64 -10.57
C ASP A 259 15.66 -0.24 -10.76
N LEU A 260 16.42 0.02 -11.81
CA LEU A 260 17.60 -0.77 -12.22
C LEU A 260 18.93 -0.19 -11.76
N ASP A 261 18.94 0.87 -10.94
CA ASP A 261 20.20 1.45 -10.47
C ASP A 261 20.99 0.48 -9.59
N GLU A 262 22.23 0.22 -9.99
CA GLU A 262 23.16 -0.70 -9.31
C GLU A 262 23.58 -0.21 -7.92
N GLN A 263 23.40 1.09 -7.61
CA GLN A 263 23.65 1.64 -6.28
C GLN A 263 22.58 1.24 -5.25
N VAL A 264 21.45 0.69 -5.69
CA VAL A 264 20.48 0.00 -4.84
C VAL A 264 21.04 -1.40 -4.57
N SER A 265 21.90 -1.48 -3.54
CA SER A 265 23.09 -2.33 -3.41
C SER A 265 23.01 -3.86 -3.59
N ASP A 266 21.92 -4.48 -4.03
CA ASP A 266 21.85 -5.88 -4.55
C ASP A 266 20.40 -6.22 -4.99
N ARG A 267 19.83 -5.58 -6.02
CA ARG A 267 18.55 -5.95 -6.72
C ARG A 267 17.30 -6.29 -5.86
N MET A 268 17.23 -5.79 -4.63
CA MET A 268 16.19 -6.15 -3.66
C MET A 268 15.36 -4.93 -3.29
N TYR A 269 14.04 -5.10 -3.16
CA TYR A 269 13.08 -4.04 -2.79
C TYR A 269 13.01 -2.88 -3.80
N ASN A 270 13.25 -3.14 -5.07
CA ASN A 270 13.33 -2.12 -6.13
C ASN A 270 12.14 -2.13 -7.10
N GLY A 271 11.10 -2.91 -6.81
CA GLY A 271 9.86 -2.97 -7.57
C GLY A 271 8.75 -2.21 -6.87
N ILE A 272 7.84 -1.59 -7.60
CA ILE A 272 6.62 -0.95 -7.07
C ILE A 272 5.45 -1.10 -8.04
N PHE A 273 4.24 -1.19 -7.51
CA PHE A 273 3.02 -1.12 -8.31
C PHE A 273 2.42 0.29 -8.31
N ILE A 274 2.12 0.82 -9.49
CA ILE A 274 1.46 2.11 -9.67
C ILE A 274 0.00 1.87 -10.05
N PHE A 275 -0.91 2.18 -9.12
CA PHE A 275 -2.35 1.94 -9.26
C PHE A 275 -3.06 3.11 -9.94
N THR A 276 -3.70 2.87 -11.08
CA THR A 276 -4.30 3.91 -11.93
C THR A 276 -5.81 3.77 -12.12
N PHE A 277 -6.48 2.95 -11.30
CA PHE A 277 -7.90 2.56 -11.36
C PHE A 277 -8.34 1.84 -12.65
N SER A 278 -7.69 2.10 -13.77
CA SER A 278 -7.97 1.59 -15.10
C SER A 278 -6.68 1.47 -15.89
N LYS A 279 -6.66 0.68 -16.96
CA LYS A 279 -5.45 0.45 -17.73
C LYS A 279 -4.86 1.79 -18.20
N PRO A 280 -3.61 2.13 -17.81
CA PRO A 280 -3.01 3.41 -18.13
C PRO A 280 -2.91 3.58 -19.65
N LYS A 281 -3.29 4.77 -20.14
CA LYS A 281 -3.16 5.11 -21.55
C LYS A 281 -1.71 5.51 -21.83
N TYR A 282 -1.10 4.91 -22.85
CA TYR A 282 0.29 5.15 -23.30
C TYR A 282 1.38 4.62 -22.36
N ILE A 283 1.07 3.63 -21.52
CA ILE A 283 2.07 2.86 -20.79
C ILE A 283 2.07 1.44 -21.34
N GLU A 284 3.22 1.01 -21.82
CA GLU A 284 3.49 -0.30 -22.37
C GLU A 284 4.65 -0.98 -21.64
N TYR A 285 4.74 -2.30 -21.77
CA TYR A 285 5.87 -3.05 -21.25
C TYR A 285 7.19 -2.56 -21.87
N GLY A 286 8.18 -2.25 -21.03
CA GLY A 286 9.47 -1.72 -21.45
C GLY A 286 9.55 -0.19 -21.57
N ASP A 287 8.44 0.52 -21.33
CA ASP A 287 8.48 1.98 -21.22
C ASP A 287 9.34 2.42 -20.02
N ILE A 288 9.91 3.61 -20.14
CA ILE A 288 10.78 4.20 -19.13
C ILE A 288 10.04 5.34 -18.44
N LEU A 289 10.03 5.31 -17.12
CA LEU A 289 9.51 6.40 -16.30
C LEU A 289 10.65 7.33 -15.91
N CYS A 290 10.38 8.63 -15.94
CA CYS A 290 11.33 9.64 -15.44
C CYS A 290 11.03 10.03 -14.01
N GLU A 291 9.74 10.10 -13.67
CA GLU A 291 9.29 10.33 -12.32
C GLU A 291 7.89 9.77 -12.11
N PHE A 292 7.58 9.51 -10.85
CA PHE A 292 6.22 9.31 -10.40
C PHE A 292 6.03 9.88 -8.99
N SER A 293 4.79 10.18 -8.64
CA SER A 293 4.38 10.56 -7.30
C SER A 293 2.98 10.05 -6.99
N GLY A 294 2.65 9.96 -5.70
CA GLY A 294 1.31 9.61 -5.23
C GLY A 294 1.32 9.27 -3.75
N GLY A 295 0.16 8.85 -3.25
CA GLY A 295 0.05 8.30 -1.89
C GLY A 295 0.61 6.89 -1.85
N VAL A 296 1.39 6.56 -0.82
CA VAL A 296 1.84 5.20 -0.56
C VAL A 296 0.80 4.50 0.29
N ASP A 297 0.38 3.31 -0.13
CA ASP A 297 -0.67 2.54 0.52
C ASP A 297 -0.36 1.04 0.47
N GLU A 298 -0.89 0.30 1.45
CA GLU A 298 -0.84 -1.16 1.50
C GLU A 298 -2.19 -1.71 1.09
N PHE A 299 -2.25 -2.43 -0.03
CA PHE A 299 -3.52 -2.91 -0.55
C PHE A 299 -3.36 -4.22 -1.30
N VAL A 300 -4.27 -5.16 -1.02
CA VAL A 300 -4.20 -6.53 -1.55
C VAL A 300 -2.80 -7.13 -1.29
N GLY A 301 -2.25 -6.79 -0.12
CA GLY A 301 -1.03 -7.30 0.48
C GLY A 301 0.30 -6.99 -0.23
N MET A 302 0.33 -5.95 -1.06
CA MET A 302 1.56 -5.34 -1.56
C MET A 302 1.56 -3.82 -1.35
N THR A 303 2.75 -3.24 -1.27
CA THR A 303 2.91 -1.79 -1.30
C THR A 303 2.62 -1.25 -2.70
N GLN A 304 1.81 -0.20 -2.78
CA GLN A 304 1.46 0.45 -4.04
C GLN A 304 1.41 1.98 -3.92
N VAL A 305 1.50 2.64 -5.07
CA VAL A 305 1.29 4.09 -5.20
C VAL A 305 -0.10 4.35 -5.75
N VAL A 306 -0.94 5.00 -4.95
CA VAL A 306 -2.32 5.36 -5.28
C VAL A 306 -2.45 6.84 -5.64
N PHE A 307 -3.50 7.16 -6.41
CA PHE A 307 -3.72 8.48 -7.01
C PHE A 307 -2.47 9.05 -7.71
N PRO A 308 -1.81 8.28 -8.58
CA PRO A 308 -0.48 8.62 -9.04
C PRO A 308 -0.48 9.73 -10.09
N SER A 309 0.60 10.49 -10.11
CA SER A 309 1.07 11.27 -11.25
C SER A 309 2.38 10.67 -11.73
N TYR A 310 2.57 10.54 -13.05
CA TYR A 310 3.80 9.97 -13.60
C TYR A 310 4.11 10.55 -14.98
N GLU A 311 5.40 10.58 -15.30
CA GLU A 311 5.91 10.99 -16.60
C GLU A 311 6.69 9.85 -17.25
N ASP A 312 6.31 9.53 -18.49
CA ASP A 312 6.86 8.44 -19.29
C ASP A 312 7.51 8.95 -20.59
N MET A 313 8.45 8.15 -21.09
CA MET A 313 9.11 8.35 -22.39
C MET A 313 8.37 7.64 -23.53
N HIS A 314 7.05 7.81 -23.67
CA HIS A 314 6.33 7.24 -24.80
C HIS A 314 6.47 8.13 -26.07
N PRO A 315 6.74 7.57 -27.26
CA PRO A 315 6.96 8.35 -28.49
C PRO A 315 5.81 9.28 -28.88
N ALA A 316 4.59 8.97 -28.44
CA ALA A 316 3.37 9.72 -28.75
C ALA A 316 3.09 10.92 -27.84
N ASN A 317 3.73 11.01 -26.66
CA ASN A 317 3.42 12.04 -25.66
C ASN A 317 4.67 12.81 -25.16
N GLN A 318 5.89 12.23 -25.27
CA GLN A 318 7.18 12.83 -24.88
C GLN A 318 7.11 13.67 -23.60
N ARG A 319 6.52 13.12 -22.54
CA ARG A 319 6.25 13.87 -21.29
C ARG A 319 7.52 14.15 -20.51
N CYS A 320 8.40 13.16 -20.50
CA CYS A 320 9.74 13.29 -20.00
C CYS A 320 10.60 14.27 -20.81
N ASN A 321 11.40 15.09 -20.11
CA ASN A 321 12.44 15.88 -20.74
C ASN A 321 13.68 14.99 -21.04
N PRO A 322 14.13 14.84 -22.29
CA PRO A 322 15.31 14.02 -22.61
C PRO A 322 16.62 14.54 -21.98
N GLY A 323 16.62 15.79 -21.48
CA GLY A 323 17.73 16.37 -20.74
C GLY A 323 17.70 16.11 -19.23
N THR A 324 16.75 15.32 -18.70
CA THR A 324 16.69 14.96 -17.29
C THR A 324 17.97 14.20 -16.88
N PRO A 325 18.76 14.69 -15.91
CA PRO A 325 19.95 14.00 -15.42
C PRO A 325 19.62 12.58 -14.96
N GLY A 326 20.48 11.60 -15.29
CA GLY A 326 20.28 10.20 -14.90
C GLY A 326 19.33 9.38 -15.79
N LEU A 327 18.61 10.02 -16.73
CA LEU A 327 17.72 9.32 -17.66
C LEU A 327 18.50 8.52 -18.70
N ASP A 328 18.41 7.19 -18.64
CA ASP A 328 19.01 6.25 -19.60
C ASP A 328 17.92 5.59 -20.45
N LEU A 329 17.80 6.01 -21.70
CA LEU A 329 16.80 5.48 -22.64
C LEU A 329 17.15 4.12 -23.23
N SER A 330 18.33 3.59 -22.92
CA SER A 330 18.79 2.29 -23.42
C SER A 330 18.44 1.12 -22.51
N ILE A 331 17.88 1.41 -21.32
CA ILE A 331 17.51 0.37 -20.37
C ILE A 331 16.39 -0.51 -20.90
N LYS A 332 16.38 -1.74 -20.40
CA LYS A 332 15.38 -2.73 -20.72
C LYS A 332 14.91 -3.38 -19.43
N PRO A 333 13.67 -3.93 -19.42
CA PRO A 333 13.22 -4.79 -18.34
C PRO A 333 14.28 -5.84 -17.99
N PRO A 334 14.52 -6.10 -16.70
CA PRO A 334 15.52 -7.07 -16.27
C PRO A 334 15.07 -8.49 -16.62
N ASP A 335 16.04 -9.41 -16.71
CA ASP A 335 15.71 -10.83 -16.77
C ASP A 335 14.98 -11.26 -15.49
N PRO A 336 13.97 -12.14 -15.57
CA PRO A 336 13.28 -12.67 -14.39
C PRO A 336 14.26 -13.33 -13.41
N THR A 337 14.01 -13.18 -12.12
CA THR A 337 14.77 -13.89 -11.08
C THR A 337 14.11 -15.23 -10.78
N ASP A 338 14.84 -16.32 -10.92
CA ASP A 338 14.38 -17.63 -10.45
C ASP A 338 14.41 -17.70 -8.92
N VAL A 339 13.25 -17.93 -8.33
CA VAL A 339 13.06 -18.01 -6.88
C VAL A 339 12.64 -19.41 -6.41
N THR A 340 12.53 -20.39 -7.32
CA THR A 340 11.99 -21.73 -7.06
C THR A 340 12.71 -22.46 -5.92
N ASP A 341 14.04 -22.38 -5.89
CA ASP A 341 14.88 -23.04 -4.89
C ASP A 341 15.07 -22.23 -3.61
N LYS A 342 14.55 -21.00 -3.56
CA LYS A 342 14.59 -20.17 -2.35
C LYS A 342 13.42 -20.48 -1.41
N ILE A 343 12.37 -21.13 -1.92
CA ILE A 343 11.17 -21.50 -1.16
C ILE A 343 11.43 -22.76 -0.34
N LEU A 344 11.08 -22.71 0.93
CA LEU A 344 11.04 -23.83 1.85
C LEU A 344 9.73 -24.60 1.68
N LYS A 345 9.81 -25.92 1.84
CA LYS A 345 8.61 -26.75 1.93
C LYS A 345 7.86 -26.45 3.22
N GLU A 346 6.57 -26.17 3.09
CA GLU A 346 5.66 -25.99 4.22
C GLU A 346 5.09 -27.35 4.65
N VAL A 347 5.36 -27.76 5.89
CA VAL A 347 4.86 -28.99 6.49
C VAL A 347 4.02 -28.64 7.72
N GLY A 348 2.89 -29.31 7.88
CA GLY A 348 1.97 -29.05 8.98
C GLY A 348 2.52 -29.47 10.35
N LEU A 349 1.91 -28.94 11.42
CA LEU A 349 2.23 -29.26 12.81
C LEU A 349 2.20 -30.76 13.12
N ALA A 350 1.32 -31.51 12.44
CA ALA A 350 1.18 -32.96 12.59
C ALA A 350 2.43 -33.75 12.13
N GLU A 351 3.26 -33.16 11.26
CA GLU A 351 4.50 -33.76 10.76
C GLU A 351 5.75 -33.28 11.53
N GLY A 352 5.57 -32.54 12.62
CA GLY A 352 6.64 -32.07 13.51
C GLY A 352 7.34 -30.79 13.05
N GLY A 353 6.75 -30.03 12.11
CA GLY A 353 7.23 -28.71 11.70
C GLY A 353 6.61 -27.56 12.49
N PHE A 354 7.24 -26.38 12.42
CA PHE A 354 6.66 -25.09 12.82
C PHE A 354 6.14 -24.43 11.53
N TYR A 355 4.88 -24.67 11.19
CA TYR A 355 4.27 -24.23 9.94
C TYR A 355 4.36 -22.70 9.80
N GLU A 356 4.04 -21.98 10.88
CA GLU A 356 4.04 -20.53 10.96
C GLU A 356 5.44 -19.95 10.72
N LEU A 357 6.49 -20.62 11.22
CA LEU A 357 7.88 -20.20 11.00
C LEU A 357 8.31 -20.38 9.53
N GLN A 358 7.85 -21.45 8.87
CA GLN A 358 8.18 -21.71 7.46
C GLN A 358 7.50 -20.70 6.54
N VAL A 359 6.24 -20.40 6.83
CA VAL A 359 5.44 -19.35 6.19
C VAL A 359 6.15 -18.01 6.34
N TYR A 360 6.53 -17.63 7.56
CA TYR A 360 7.29 -16.41 7.83
C TYR A 360 8.62 -16.33 7.07
N LEU A 361 9.43 -17.41 7.07
CA LEU A 361 10.72 -17.44 6.40
C LEU A 361 10.60 -17.31 4.88
N ASN A 362 9.62 -17.99 4.28
CA ASN A 362 9.33 -17.87 2.86
C ASN A 362 8.94 -16.44 2.48
N SER A 363 8.11 -15.81 3.30
CA SER A 363 7.62 -14.45 3.09
C SER A 363 8.70 -13.40 3.27
N LYS A 364 9.52 -13.52 4.32
CA LYS A 364 10.73 -12.71 4.47
C LYS A 364 11.65 -12.78 3.25
N MET A 365 11.75 -13.98 2.66
CA MET A 365 12.58 -14.20 1.49
C MET A 365 11.96 -13.59 0.24
N LEU A 366 10.65 -13.71 0.04
CA LEU A 366 9.98 -13.19 -1.16
C LEU A 366 9.68 -11.70 -1.12
N GLU A 367 9.60 -11.09 0.06
CA GLU A 367 9.32 -9.66 0.23
C GLU A 367 10.24 -8.77 -0.62
N GLN A 368 11.53 -9.10 -0.64
CA GLN A 368 12.51 -8.37 -1.44
C GLN A 368 12.26 -8.42 -2.96
N TYR A 369 11.42 -9.35 -3.42
CA TYR A 369 11.00 -9.53 -4.81
C TYR A 369 9.55 -9.07 -5.05
N GLU A 370 8.90 -8.44 -4.08
CA GLU A 370 7.60 -7.82 -4.30
C GLU A 370 7.66 -6.85 -5.49
N ALA A 371 6.61 -6.87 -6.32
CA ALA A 371 6.47 -6.08 -7.54
C ALA A 371 7.59 -6.31 -8.59
N ASN A 372 8.48 -7.28 -8.38
CA ASN A 372 9.54 -7.65 -9.30
C ASN A 372 9.14 -8.83 -10.19
N LEU A 373 9.86 -8.95 -11.30
CA LEU A 373 9.72 -10.05 -12.24
C LEU A 373 10.44 -11.30 -11.72
N VAL A 374 9.67 -12.33 -11.39
CA VAL A 374 10.17 -13.61 -10.88
C VAL A 374 9.74 -14.77 -11.76
N THR A 375 10.46 -15.87 -11.68
CA THR A 375 10.11 -17.14 -12.31
C THR A 375 10.05 -18.23 -11.26
N PHE A 376 9.00 -19.05 -11.36
CA PHE A 376 8.90 -20.34 -10.70
C PHE A 376 8.96 -21.46 -11.73
N GLN A 377 9.61 -22.56 -11.39
CA GLN A 377 9.75 -23.75 -12.23
C GLN A 377 9.03 -24.95 -11.64
N ASN A 378 8.75 -25.96 -12.48
CA ASN A 378 8.21 -27.27 -12.08
C ASN A 378 6.92 -27.16 -11.25
N ILE A 379 5.92 -26.48 -11.81
CA ILE A 379 4.67 -26.14 -11.12
C ILE A 379 3.61 -27.17 -11.52
N ALA A 380 3.11 -27.95 -10.58
CA ALA A 380 1.91 -28.74 -10.81
C ALA A 380 0.68 -27.82 -10.80
N VAL A 381 -0.17 -27.93 -11.82
CA VAL A 381 -1.34 -27.07 -12.02
C VAL A 381 -2.57 -27.71 -11.38
N SER A 382 -3.56 -26.89 -11.03
CA SER A 382 -4.81 -27.36 -10.44
C SER A 382 -5.43 -28.52 -11.23
N GLU A 383 -5.74 -29.59 -10.50
CA GLU A 383 -6.40 -30.80 -11.03
C GLU A 383 -7.91 -30.76 -10.73
N LYS A 384 -8.31 -29.98 -9.73
CA LYS A 384 -9.68 -29.88 -9.25
C LYS A 384 -10.10 -28.42 -9.18
N PHE A 385 -11.24 -28.11 -9.81
CA PHE A 385 -11.94 -26.85 -9.63
C PHE A 385 -13.29 -27.11 -8.98
N ILE A 386 -13.64 -26.40 -7.91
CA ILE A 386 -14.89 -26.64 -7.18
C ILE A 386 -15.63 -25.33 -6.96
N ALA A 387 -16.95 -25.32 -7.16
CA ALA A 387 -17.80 -24.20 -6.80
C ALA A 387 -18.41 -24.46 -5.43
N CYS A 388 -17.97 -23.71 -4.43
CA CYS A 388 -18.41 -23.86 -3.05
C CYS A 388 -19.63 -22.98 -2.71
N ASP A 389 -20.02 -22.02 -3.56
CA ASP A 389 -21.31 -21.33 -3.43
C ASP A 389 -22.43 -22.20 -4.04
N ARG A 390 -22.89 -23.16 -3.23
CA ARG A 390 -23.92 -24.12 -3.63
C ARG A 390 -25.25 -23.43 -3.92
N ASN A 391 -25.56 -22.39 -3.15
CA ASN A 391 -26.86 -21.72 -3.20
C ASN A 391 -26.90 -20.54 -4.19
N LYS A 392 -25.74 -20.15 -4.75
CA LYS A 392 -25.54 -19.11 -5.76
C LYS A 392 -25.98 -17.72 -5.29
N ASN A 393 -25.90 -17.44 -3.99
CA ASN A 393 -26.20 -16.11 -3.45
C ASN A 393 -25.03 -15.14 -3.61
N GLY A 394 -23.88 -15.61 -4.11
CA GLY A 394 -22.65 -14.84 -4.25
C GLY A 394 -21.86 -14.73 -2.94
N SER A 395 -22.07 -15.64 -1.99
CA SER A 395 -21.40 -15.65 -0.70
C SER A 395 -21.17 -17.09 -0.23
N ILE A 396 -20.00 -17.34 0.35
CA ILE A 396 -19.71 -18.60 1.04
C ILE A 396 -20.26 -18.48 2.46
N ASP A 397 -21.35 -19.16 2.75
CA ASP A 397 -21.99 -19.12 4.06
C ASP A 397 -21.38 -20.15 5.04
N ASN A 398 -21.50 -19.89 6.34
CA ASN A 398 -21.06 -20.84 7.38
C ASN A 398 -21.77 -22.20 7.23
N GLY A 399 -21.03 -23.30 7.41
CA GLY A 399 -21.54 -24.66 7.32
C GLY A 399 -20.90 -25.44 6.16
N ASP A 400 -21.69 -26.13 5.35
CA ASP A 400 -21.16 -26.97 4.27
C ASP A 400 -20.34 -26.20 3.22
N GLU A 401 -20.67 -24.93 2.94
CA GLU A 401 -20.02 -24.10 1.91
C GLU A 401 -18.63 -23.63 2.39
N ASP A 402 -18.55 -23.21 3.65
CA ASP A 402 -17.29 -22.93 4.34
C ASP A 402 -16.39 -24.18 4.41
N GLU A 403 -16.95 -25.33 4.81
CA GLU A 403 -16.23 -26.60 4.84
C GLU A 403 -15.72 -27.01 3.43
N CYS A 404 -16.52 -26.78 2.38
CA CYS A 404 -16.10 -26.99 0.99
C CYS A 404 -14.89 -26.14 0.61
N ARG A 405 -14.90 -24.85 0.99
CA ARG A 405 -13.81 -23.92 0.73
C ARG A 405 -12.55 -24.36 1.48
N ASP A 406 -12.68 -24.67 2.77
CA ASP A 406 -11.56 -25.10 3.62
C ASP A 406 -10.93 -26.40 3.10
N GLU A 407 -11.75 -27.39 2.71
CA GLU A 407 -11.29 -28.62 2.05
C GLU A 407 -10.49 -28.32 0.76
N CYS A 408 -10.89 -27.32 -0.01
CA CYS A 408 -10.17 -26.89 -1.22
C CYS A 408 -8.91 -26.07 -0.91
N GLN A 409 -8.89 -25.34 0.20
CA GLN A 409 -7.70 -24.61 0.65
C GLN A 409 -6.60 -25.57 1.08
N ASP A 410 -6.96 -26.64 1.79
CA ASP A 410 -6.06 -27.71 2.24
C ASP A 410 -5.45 -28.51 1.08
N ASP A 411 -6.16 -28.64 -0.04
CA ASP A 411 -5.65 -29.28 -1.26
C ASP A 411 -4.86 -28.26 -2.10
N PRO A 412 -3.53 -28.45 -2.29
CA PRO A 412 -2.72 -27.50 -3.04
C PRO A 412 -3.06 -27.45 -4.55
N LEU A 413 -3.72 -28.47 -5.08
CA LEU A 413 -4.13 -28.55 -6.49
C LEU A 413 -5.63 -28.35 -6.67
N CYS A 414 -6.33 -27.90 -5.62
CA CYS A 414 -7.70 -27.43 -5.70
C CYS A 414 -7.75 -25.91 -5.85
N THR A 415 -8.59 -25.45 -6.79
CA THR A 415 -8.95 -24.05 -6.99
C THR A 415 -10.45 -23.88 -6.79
N ASP A 416 -10.85 -22.95 -5.92
CA ASP A 416 -12.26 -22.55 -5.80
C ASP A 416 -12.67 -21.71 -7.03
N LEU A 417 -13.85 -22.00 -7.58
CA LEU A 417 -14.32 -21.36 -8.79
C LEU A 417 -14.74 -19.91 -8.55
N GLU A 418 -15.28 -19.62 -7.37
CA GLU A 418 -15.65 -18.27 -6.97
C GLU A 418 -14.43 -17.32 -7.08
N GLY A 419 -13.30 -17.69 -6.48
CA GLY A 419 -12.03 -16.97 -6.60
C GLY A 419 -11.42 -17.02 -8.00
N TYR A 420 -11.54 -18.16 -8.71
CA TYR A 420 -11.09 -18.25 -10.11
C TYR A 420 -11.78 -17.23 -11.02
N PHE A 421 -13.09 -17.02 -10.86
CA PHE A 421 -13.83 -16.05 -11.67
C PHE A 421 -13.64 -14.61 -11.19
N GLU A 422 -13.60 -14.38 -9.87
CA GLU A 422 -13.47 -13.04 -9.31
C GLU A 422 -12.08 -12.46 -9.53
N PHE A 423 -11.04 -13.26 -9.31
CA PHE A 423 -9.65 -12.82 -9.34
C PHE A 423 -8.86 -13.29 -10.55
N ALA A 424 -9.46 -14.13 -11.41
CA ALA A 424 -8.79 -14.75 -12.55
C ALA A 424 -7.53 -15.53 -12.12
N GLN A 425 -7.59 -16.27 -11.00
CA GLN A 425 -6.44 -16.95 -10.41
C GLN A 425 -6.65 -18.46 -10.28
N TRP A 426 -5.59 -19.23 -10.49
CA TRP A 426 -5.59 -20.68 -10.25
C TRP A 426 -4.43 -21.08 -9.32
N ALA A 427 -4.61 -22.17 -8.59
CA ALA A 427 -3.64 -22.70 -7.63
C ALA A 427 -2.65 -23.66 -8.29
N GLY A 428 -1.36 -23.51 -7.98
CA GLY A 428 -0.31 -24.43 -8.37
C GLY A 428 0.54 -24.88 -7.20
N LEU A 429 1.23 -26.01 -7.35
CA LEU A 429 2.16 -26.56 -6.36
C LEU A 429 3.58 -26.57 -6.90
N LEU A 430 4.49 -25.86 -6.23
CA LEU A 430 5.90 -25.78 -6.57
C LEU A 430 6.68 -27.00 -6.07
N ASP A 431 6.93 -28.01 -6.91
CA ASP A 431 7.75 -29.19 -6.56
C ASP A 431 7.50 -29.76 -5.14
N GLU A 432 6.22 -29.87 -4.75
CA GLU A 432 5.77 -30.29 -3.40
C GLU A 432 6.20 -29.40 -2.22
N LYS A 433 6.72 -28.20 -2.48
CA LYS A 433 7.17 -27.21 -1.47
C LYS A 433 6.03 -26.33 -0.99
N LYS A 434 5.32 -25.66 -1.92
CA LYS A 434 4.39 -24.58 -1.57
C LYS A 434 3.28 -24.39 -2.60
N LYS A 435 2.06 -24.12 -2.12
CA LYS A 435 0.92 -23.66 -2.93
C LYS A 435 1.14 -22.20 -3.34
N ILE A 436 1.02 -21.92 -4.62
CA ILE A 436 1.06 -20.57 -5.20
C ILE A 436 -0.19 -20.31 -6.04
N PHE A 437 -0.46 -19.04 -6.33
CA PHE A 437 -1.53 -18.65 -7.24
C PHE A 437 -0.93 -17.91 -8.43
N ALA A 438 -1.46 -18.17 -9.61
CA ALA A 438 -1.08 -17.42 -10.80
C ALA A 438 -2.34 -16.89 -11.50
N SER A 439 -2.24 -15.65 -11.98
CA SER A 439 -3.28 -14.99 -12.72
C SER A 439 -3.33 -15.50 -14.17
N VAL A 440 -4.53 -15.71 -14.70
CA VAL A 440 -4.80 -15.97 -16.12
C VAL A 440 -5.23 -14.71 -16.87
N ALA A 441 -5.31 -13.56 -16.19
CA ALA A 441 -5.83 -12.32 -16.78
C ALA A 441 -5.03 -11.83 -17.99
N LEU A 442 -3.72 -12.14 -18.04
CA LEU A 442 -2.82 -11.78 -19.14
C LEU A 442 -2.20 -12.99 -19.85
N ALA A 443 -2.62 -14.20 -19.46
CA ALA A 443 -2.22 -15.47 -20.08
C ALA A 443 -3.44 -16.13 -20.74
N ASP A 444 -4.10 -15.40 -21.64
CA ASP A 444 -5.37 -15.80 -22.25
C ASP A 444 -5.33 -17.17 -22.96
N LYS A 445 -4.17 -17.55 -23.52
CA LYS A 445 -4.01 -18.87 -24.16
C LYS A 445 -3.95 -20.00 -23.14
N PHE A 446 -3.37 -19.75 -21.98
CA PHE A 446 -3.25 -20.74 -20.94
C PHE A 446 -4.37 -20.56 -19.92
N ARG A 447 -5.43 -21.35 -20.05
CA ARG A 447 -6.49 -21.44 -19.04
C ARG A 447 -6.66 -22.90 -18.64
N PRO A 448 -6.38 -23.27 -17.38
CA PRO A 448 -6.49 -24.65 -16.96
C PRO A 448 -7.93 -25.19 -17.05
N LEU A 449 -8.92 -24.32 -16.86
CA LEU A 449 -10.33 -24.59 -17.10
C LEU A 449 -10.92 -23.41 -17.89
N ARG A 450 -11.65 -23.66 -18.97
CA ARG A 450 -12.23 -22.60 -19.80
C ARG A 450 -13.75 -22.71 -19.84
N ILE A 451 -14.41 -21.90 -19.03
CA ILE A 451 -15.88 -21.85 -18.93
C ILE A 451 -16.34 -20.39 -18.90
N ASP A 452 -17.48 -20.08 -19.53
CA ASP A 452 -18.03 -18.71 -19.53
C ASP A 452 -18.78 -18.40 -18.22
N TYR A 453 -19.38 -19.42 -17.59
CA TYR A 453 -19.97 -19.35 -16.25
C TYR A 453 -19.96 -20.72 -15.56
N ILE A 454 -20.06 -20.70 -14.23
CA ILE A 454 -20.09 -21.89 -13.38
C ILE A 454 -21.27 -22.80 -13.78
N GLY A 455 -20.97 -24.00 -14.26
CA GLY A 455 -21.94 -25.01 -14.70
C GLY A 455 -21.84 -25.40 -16.17
N GLU A 456 -21.14 -24.63 -17.00
CA GLU A 456 -20.90 -25.00 -18.41
C GLU A 456 -19.94 -26.19 -18.55
N VAL A 457 -19.89 -26.76 -19.75
CA VAL A 457 -18.84 -27.71 -20.12
C VAL A 457 -17.55 -26.94 -20.39
N ASP A 458 -16.41 -27.55 -20.07
CA ASP A 458 -15.11 -26.97 -20.38
C ASP A 458 -14.95 -26.83 -21.90
N GLN A 459 -14.72 -25.60 -22.38
CA GLN A 459 -14.53 -25.29 -23.78
C GLN A 459 -13.23 -25.87 -24.34
N ASN A 460 -12.27 -26.22 -23.47
CA ASN A 460 -11.07 -26.93 -23.88
C ASN A 460 -11.30 -28.44 -24.05
N GLY A 461 -12.42 -28.98 -23.54
CA GLY A 461 -12.68 -30.43 -23.53
C GLY A 461 -11.81 -31.23 -22.56
N LEU A 462 -10.98 -30.58 -21.74
CA LEU A 462 -9.99 -31.25 -20.89
C LEU A 462 -10.56 -31.65 -19.53
N CYS A 463 -11.44 -30.84 -18.96
CA CYS A 463 -11.92 -31.04 -17.60
C CYS A 463 -13.34 -31.64 -17.56
N ALA A 464 -13.49 -32.76 -16.86
CA ALA A 464 -14.75 -33.45 -16.69
C ALA A 464 -15.61 -32.80 -15.59
N LYS A 465 -16.81 -32.33 -15.96
CA LYS A 465 -17.79 -31.78 -15.03
C LYS A 465 -18.49 -32.88 -14.23
N SER A 466 -18.52 -32.75 -12.90
CA SER A 466 -19.19 -33.69 -11.99
C SER A 466 -19.69 -32.98 -10.72
N THR A 467 -20.20 -33.73 -9.75
CA THR A 467 -20.61 -33.22 -8.44
C THR A 467 -19.95 -34.03 -7.32
N THR A 468 -19.56 -33.37 -6.23
CA THR A 468 -19.07 -34.05 -5.02
C THR A 468 -20.18 -34.83 -4.31
N GLU A 469 -19.82 -35.65 -3.31
CA GLU A 469 -20.79 -36.34 -2.46
C GLU A 469 -21.72 -35.37 -1.71
N LYS A 470 -21.21 -34.19 -1.33
CA LYS A 470 -21.96 -33.09 -0.71
C LYS A 470 -22.73 -32.21 -1.72
N ASN A 471 -22.77 -32.63 -3.00
CA ASN A 471 -23.50 -32.00 -4.09
C ASN A 471 -22.98 -30.60 -4.48
N PHE A 472 -21.68 -30.36 -4.34
CA PHE A 472 -20.99 -29.21 -4.92
C PHE A 472 -20.59 -29.50 -6.36
N LEU A 473 -20.70 -28.50 -7.24
CA LEU A 473 -20.25 -28.65 -8.62
C LEU A 473 -18.73 -28.66 -8.66
N GLN A 474 -18.14 -29.58 -9.40
CA GLN A 474 -16.69 -29.62 -9.59
C GLN A 474 -16.31 -29.97 -11.03
N TYR A 475 -15.08 -29.63 -11.39
CA TYR A 475 -14.40 -30.00 -12.62
C TYR A 475 -13.12 -30.72 -12.27
N ILE A 476 -12.93 -31.91 -12.83
CA ILE A 476 -11.71 -32.70 -12.65
C ILE A 476 -10.93 -32.67 -13.96
N CYS A 477 -9.75 -32.09 -13.91
CA CYS A 477 -8.85 -31.92 -15.04
C CYS A 477 -7.72 -32.96 -14.99
N PRO A 478 -7.11 -33.30 -16.14
CA PRO A 478 -5.93 -34.13 -16.16
C PRO A 478 -4.77 -33.44 -15.44
N LYS A 479 -3.89 -34.25 -14.84
CA LYS A 479 -2.66 -33.79 -14.22
C LYS A 479 -1.77 -33.08 -15.24
N ARG A 480 -1.34 -31.87 -14.93
CA ARG A 480 -0.46 -31.06 -15.77
C ARG A 480 0.64 -30.41 -14.96
N THR A 481 1.79 -30.23 -15.59
CA THR A 481 2.93 -29.51 -15.01
C THR A 481 3.42 -28.44 -15.97
N LEU A 482 3.87 -27.33 -15.39
CA LEU A 482 4.53 -26.24 -16.11
C LEU A 482 6.03 -26.40 -15.93
N GLU A 483 6.77 -26.23 -17.03
CA GLU A 483 8.21 -26.05 -16.99
C GLU A 483 8.53 -24.78 -16.19
N SER A 484 7.81 -23.69 -16.49
CA SER A 484 7.94 -22.44 -15.75
C SER A 484 6.72 -21.53 -15.87
N VAL A 485 6.57 -20.64 -14.88
CA VAL A 485 5.71 -19.47 -14.95
C VAL A 485 6.51 -18.25 -14.52
N THR A 486 6.47 -17.22 -15.36
CA THR A 486 7.09 -15.92 -15.11
C THR A 486 6.03 -14.85 -14.88
N GLY A 487 6.31 -13.88 -14.01
CA GLY A 487 5.40 -12.76 -13.82
C GLY A 487 5.85 -11.82 -12.73
N THR A 488 5.08 -10.76 -12.52
CA THR A 488 5.29 -9.85 -11.38
C THR A 488 4.72 -10.47 -10.12
N LEU A 489 5.52 -10.53 -9.07
CA LEU A 489 5.12 -11.10 -7.79
C LEU A 489 4.27 -10.08 -7.00
N ARG A 490 3.05 -10.50 -6.64
CA ARG A 490 2.28 -9.89 -5.57
C ARG A 490 2.36 -10.80 -4.35
N HIS A 491 2.93 -10.26 -3.29
CA HIS A 491 2.79 -10.85 -1.98
C HIS A 491 1.36 -10.54 -1.50
N ILE A 492 0.70 -11.45 -0.79
CA ILE A 492 -0.49 -11.11 -0.02
C ILE A 492 -0.19 -11.41 1.44
N TYR A 493 0.09 -10.36 2.21
CA TYR A 493 0.36 -10.43 3.64
C TYR A 493 -0.88 -10.07 4.45
N LEU A 494 -1.41 -11.00 5.25
CA LEU A 494 -2.45 -10.73 6.23
C LEU A 494 -1.97 -11.20 7.60
N CYS A 495 -1.30 -10.30 8.33
CA CYS A 495 -1.17 -10.44 9.78
C CYS A 495 -2.06 -9.38 10.43
N PRO A 496 -2.78 -9.70 11.53
CA PRO A 496 -3.54 -8.70 12.26
C PRO A 496 -2.62 -7.55 12.67
N ALA A 497 -3.13 -6.31 12.65
CA ALA A 497 -2.40 -5.09 13.04
C ALA A 497 -1.96 -5.07 14.52
N ASP A 498 -2.28 -6.12 15.28
CA ASP A 498 -1.98 -6.26 16.69
C ASP A 498 -0.70 -7.08 16.81
N TRP A 499 0.44 -6.38 16.97
CA TRP A 499 1.79 -6.69 17.50
C TRP A 499 2.15 -8.08 18.10
N GLU A 500 1.48 -9.15 17.74
CA GLU A 500 1.83 -10.52 18.05
C GLU A 500 2.50 -11.09 16.81
N GLU A 501 3.84 -11.19 16.85
CA GLU A 501 4.69 -11.84 15.84
C GLU A 501 4.27 -13.30 15.53
N ASP A 502 3.32 -13.86 16.29
CA ASP A 502 2.93 -15.27 16.32
C ASP A 502 1.59 -15.60 15.63
N ARG A 503 0.92 -14.66 14.94
CA ARG A 503 -0.41 -14.90 14.30
C ARG A 503 -0.51 -14.48 12.83
N CYS A 504 0.43 -14.94 12.01
CA CYS A 504 0.31 -14.80 10.56
C CYS A 504 -0.40 -16.04 9.99
N ASP A 505 -1.71 -15.93 9.76
CA ASP A 505 -2.56 -17.11 9.47
C ASP A 505 -2.74 -17.40 7.97
N LEU A 506 -2.60 -16.42 7.06
CA LEU A 506 -2.85 -16.64 5.63
C LEU A 506 -1.91 -15.83 4.74
N GLN A 507 -1.08 -16.53 3.95
CA GLN A 507 -0.17 -15.92 2.97
C GLN A 507 -0.25 -16.68 1.65
N PHE A 508 -0.66 -15.97 0.60
CA PHE A 508 -0.66 -16.47 -0.76
C PHE A 508 0.16 -15.55 -1.65
N TRP A 509 0.85 -16.13 -2.63
CA TRP A 509 1.59 -15.37 -3.62
C TRP A 509 0.84 -15.44 -4.92
N VAL A 510 0.57 -14.28 -5.48
CA VAL A 510 -0.05 -14.17 -6.79
C VAL A 510 1.02 -13.74 -7.77
N LEU A 511 1.22 -14.56 -8.78
CA LEU A 511 2.05 -14.21 -9.91
C LEU A 511 1.16 -13.64 -11.02
N ASP A 512 1.48 -12.46 -11.53
CA ASP A 512 0.84 -11.91 -12.72
C ASP A 512 1.75 -12.07 -13.93
N PRO A 513 1.48 -13.01 -14.85
CA PRO A 513 2.17 -13.09 -16.13
C PRO A 513 2.05 -11.79 -16.92
N ARG A 514 3.03 -11.48 -17.76
CA ARG A 514 2.99 -10.28 -18.62
C ARG A 514 2.28 -10.56 -19.94
N PHE A 515 2.41 -11.80 -20.42
CA PHE A 515 1.88 -12.28 -21.70
C PHE A 515 1.79 -13.81 -21.70
N ASP A 516 1.08 -14.39 -22.68
CA ASP A 516 0.90 -15.85 -22.82
C ASP A 516 2.21 -16.66 -22.73
N GLY A 517 3.28 -16.14 -23.34
CA GLY A 517 4.59 -16.81 -23.38
C GLY A 517 5.33 -16.89 -22.04
N ASP A 518 4.82 -16.23 -21.00
CA ASP A 518 5.33 -16.38 -19.63
C ASP A 518 4.83 -17.65 -18.93
N VAL A 519 3.85 -18.34 -19.50
CA VAL A 519 3.40 -19.65 -19.02
C VAL A 519 3.92 -20.73 -19.96
N VAL A 520 4.87 -21.53 -19.49
CA VAL A 520 5.53 -22.57 -20.28
C VAL A 520 5.10 -23.93 -19.76
N LEU A 521 4.26 -24.62 -20.54
CA LEU A 521 3.88 -26.01 -20.28
C LEU A 521 5.12 -26.91 -20.33
N SER A 522 5.21 -27.85 -19.40
CA SER A 522 6.22 -28.90 -19.48
C SER A 522 5.98 -29.69 -20.75
N LYS A 523 6.92 -29.64 -21.70
CA LYS A 523 6.83 -30.46 -22.90
C LYS A 523 6.85 -31.93 -22.50
N THR A 524 5.69 -32.57 -22.57
CA THR A 524 5.68 -33.98 -22.95
C THR A 524 6.13 -34.04 -24.41
N ALA A 525 6.92 -35.05 -24.75
CA ALA A 525 7.35 -35.19 -26.14
C ALA A 525 6.12 -35.55 -26.96
N ASP A 526 5.78 -34.76 -27.97
CA ASP A 526 4.88 -35.15 -29.07
C ASP A 526 5.53 -36.38 -29.74
N MET A 527 5.10 -37.59 -29.34
CA MET A 527 5.86 -38.81 -29.66
C MET A 527 5.63 -39.26 -31.10
N ASP A 528 4.56 -38.81 -31.74
CA ASP A 528 4.20 -39.19 -33.11
C ASP A 528 4.30 -38.04 -34.14
N ALA A 529 4.57 -36.83 -33.68
CA ALA A 529 4.78 -35.60 -34.42
C ALA A 529 3.56 -35.07 -35.19
N ASP A 530 2.36 -35.19 -34.64
CA ASP A 530 1.14 -34.61 -35.22
C ASP A 530 0.83 -33.18 -34.76
N GLY A 531 1.57 -32.68 -33.78
CA GLY A 531 1.46 -31.33 -33.25
C GLY A 531 0.61 -31.23 -31.98
N PHE A 532 0.12 -32.34 -31.45
CA PHE A 532 -0.51 -32.46 -30.14
C PHE A 532 0.35 -33.38 -29.24
N THR A 533 0.18 -33.24 -27.94
CA THR A 533 0.81 -34.11 -26.93
C THR A 533 -0.27 -34.66 -26.02
N MET A 534 0.04 -35.68 -25.20
CA MET A 534 -0.90 -36.14 -24.16
C MET A 534 -1.45 -34.99 -23.29
N VAL A 535 -0.66 -33.91 -23.12
CA VAL A 535 -1.04 -32.73 -22.31
C VAL A 535 -1.95 -31.77 -23.08
N ASP A 536 -1.86 -31.74 -24.40
CA ASP A 536 -2.69 -30.90 -25.29
C ASP A 536 -4.05 -31.53 -25.62
N GLY A 537 -4.39 -32.65 -24.99
CA GLY A 537 -5.65 -33.37 -25.18
C GLY A 537 -5.55 -34.58 -26.11
N ASP A 538 -4.35 -34.93 -26.58
CA ASP A 538 -4.14 -36.15 -27.34
C ASP A 538 -4.44 -37.38 -26.48
N CYS A 539 -5.37 -38.21 -26.97
CA CYS A 539 -5.80 -39.44 -26.32
C CYS A 539 -4.90 -40.65 -26.67
N ASP A 540 -4.02 -40.55 -27.68
CA ASP A 540 -2.94 -41.51 -27.99
C ASP A 540 -1.73 -40.83 -28.69
N ASP A 541 -0.84 -40.24 -27.90
CA ASP A 541 0.41 -39.53 -28.30
C ASP A 541 1.43 -40.40 -29.07
N ASN A 542 1.13 -41.67 -29.33
CA ASN A 542 1.93 -42.54 -30.21
C ASN A 542 1.29 -42.76 -31.59
N ASN A 543 0.14 -42.16 -31.86
CA ASN A 543 -0.61 -42.29 -33.10
C ASN A 543 -1.09 -40.95 -33.66
N LYS A 544 -0.30 -40.44 -34.61
CA LYS A 544 -0.49 -39.16 -35.33
C LYS A 544 -1.83 -38.90 -36.05
N ASN A 545 -2.74 -39.86 -36.02
CA ASN A 545 -4.09 -39.72 -36.59
C ASN A 545 -5.16 -39.65 -35.50
N THR A 546 -4.75 -39.64 -34.24
CA THR A 546 -5.58 -39.60 -33.05
C THR A 546 -5.18 -38.34 -32.31
N PHE A 547 -5.97 -37.27 -32.43
CA PHE A 547 -5.67 -35.97 -31.81
C PHE A 547 -6.94 -35.13 -31.71
N PRO A 548 -6.99 -34.10 -30.82
CA PRO A 548 -8.16 -33.26 -30.65
C PRO A 548 -8.67 -32.62 -31.96
N GLY A 549 -9.91 -32.93 -32.34
CA GLY A 549 -10.52 -32.47 -33.59
C GLY A 549 -9.94 -33.13 -34.85
N GLY A 550 -9.34 -34.31 -34.68
CA GLY A 550 -8.89 -35.21 -35.73
C GLY A 550 -10.00 -35.72 -36.65
N GLN A 551 -9.63 -36.54 -37.64
CA GLN A 551 -10.62 -37.13 -38.54
C GLN A 551 -11.03 -38.51 -38.01
N GLU A 552 -12.27 -38.61 -37.55
CA GLU A 552 -12.87 -39.88 -37.13
C GLU A 552 -12.89 -40.96 -38.20
N LYS A 553 -12.56 -42.19 -37.80
CA LYS A 553 -12.70 -43.39 -38.65
C LYS A 553 -13.86 -44.25 -38.12
N PRO A 554 -14.96 -44.38 -38.87
CA PRO A 554 -16.22 -44.97 -38.37
C PRO A 554 -16.23 -46.46 -37.98
N THR A 555 -15.09 -47.16 -37.94
CA THR A 555 -15.05 -48.63 -37.72
C THR A 555 -13.74 -49.13 -37.12
N ASN A 556 -12.84 -48.27 -36.65
CA ASN A 556 -11.56 -48.71 -36.12
C ASN A 556 -11.62 -49.04 -34.62
N GLY A 557 -12.73 -48.71 -33.95
CA GLY A 557 -12.95 -48.97 -32.53
C GLY A 557 -12.15 -48.05 -31.61
N SER A 558 -11.66 -46.93 -32.14
CA SER A 558 -10.93 -45.89 -31.43
C SER A 558 -11.69 -44.58 -31.51
N ASP A 559 -11.41 -43.71 -30.54
CA ASP A 559 -11.75 -42.29 -30.56
C ASP A 559 -10.52 -41.59 -31.19
N ASP A 560 -10.61 -41.25 -32.48
CA ASP A 560 -9.55 -40.64 -33.29
C ASP A 560 -9.57 -39.09 -33.22
N ASP A 561 -10.68 -38.47 -32.83
CA ASP A 561 -10.76 -37.01 -32.66
C ASP A 561 -10.76 -36.54 -31.19
N CYS A 562 -10.64 -37.50 -30.27
CA CYS A 562 -10.52 -37.33 -28.82
C CYS A 562 -11.70 -36.57 -28.21
N ASP A 563 -12.91 -36.74 -28.75
CA ASP A 563 -14.14 -36.08 -28.28
C ASP A 563 -14.95 -36.92 -27.26
N GLY A 564 -14.51 -38.15 -27.01
CA GLY A 564 -15.10 -39.09 -26.06
C GLY A 564 -16.15 -40.03 -26.68
N MET A 565 -16.39 -39.96 -27.98
CA MET A 565 -17.24 -40.89 -28.74
C MET A 565 -16.36 -41.80 -29.60
N ILE A 566 -16.85 -43.01 -29.92
CA ILE A 566 -16.10 -43.98 -30.71
C ILE A 566 -16.90 -44.28 -31.98
N ASP A 567 -16.23 -44.23 -33.14
CA ASP A 567 -16.73 -44.64 -34.45
C ASP A 567 -18.00 -43.87 -34.90
N GLU A 568 -17.97 -42.52 -34.91
CA GLU A 568 -19.10 -41.65 -35.30
C GLU A 568 -19.45 -41.59 -36.81
#